data_AF-A0A953SIW9-F1
#
_entry.id   AF-A0A953SIW9-F1
#
_cell.length_a   1.000
_cell.length_b   1.000
_cell.length_c   1.000
_cell.angle_alpha   90.00
_cell.angle_beta   90.00
_cell.angle_gamma   90.00
#
_symmetry.space_group_name_H-M   'P 1'
#
loop_
_entity.id
_entity.type
_entity.pdbx_description
1 polymer ?
#
loop_
_entity_poly.entity_id
_entity_poly.type
_entity_poly.pdbx_seq_one_letter_code
_entity_poly.pdbx_strand_id
1 'polypeptide(L)'
;MTHRELLESALLDALSLLDEEEREAFNEAFEAAPPHLQAQVRREQTRLARMESLLPDVVPPAALRARVIEAVRAAIAGRQLAEAERVLKLHDPDTISRLPAVAHRRKVAAVWRAIALGCATAAIVFGLLLFQLSGLYDETQSLEDRMYGTLTDRFGPDITDVLIDADTRRITLTSSDFGSEAQAAIWT
;
A
#
# COMPACT_ATOMS: atom_id res chain seq x y z
N MET A 1 -0.63 -34.99 -6.07
CA MET A 1 -0.70 -34.86 -4.60
C MET A 1 -2.14 -34.69 -4.16
N THR A 2 -2.51 -35.30 -3.04
CA THR A 2 -3.79 -35.05 -2.36
C THR A 2 -3.73 -33.72 -1.59
N HIS A 3 -4.88 -33.18 -1.17
CA HIS A 3 -4.91 -31.94 -0.37
C HIS A 3 -4.10 -32.06 0.92
N ARG A 4 -4.17 -33.22 1.59
CA ARG A 4 -3.40 -33.49 2.80
C ARG A 4 -1.89 -33.47 2.53
N GLU A 5 -1.44 -34.18 1.49
CA GLU A 5 -0.04 -34.19 1.07
C GLU A 5 0.45 -32.78 0.72
N LEU A 6 -0.36 -31.96 0.05
CA LEU A 6 0.00 -30.59 -0.30
C LEU A 6 0.25 -29.73 0.94
N LEU A 7 -0.54 -29.90 2.00
CA LEU A 7 -0.31 -29.20 3.27
C LEU A 7 0.91 -29.72 4.02
N GLU A 8 1.11 -31.04 4.04
CA GLU A 8 2.28 -31.66 4.68
C GLU A 8 3.58 -31.21 3.97
N SER A 9 3.63 -31.25 2.65
CA SER A 9 4.77 -30.74 1.87
C SER A 9 4.95 -29.24 2.01
N ALA A 10 3.88 -28.45 2.16
CA ALA A 10 4.01 -27.02 2.43
C ALA A 10 4.71 -26.72 3.77
N LEU A 11 4.50 -27.57 4.79
CA LEU A 11 5.20 -27.45 6.07
C LEU A 11 6.68 -27.84 5.92
N LEU A 12 6.98 -28.89 5.16
CA LEU A 12 8.34 -29.32 4.87
C LEU A 12 9.11 -28.29 4.03
N ASP A 13 8.45 -27.69 3.04
CA ASP A 13 8.99 -26.60 2.22
C ASP A 13 9.34 -25.38 3.07
N ALA A 14 8.44 -24.99 3.99
CA ALA A 14 8.68 -23.88 4.92
C ALA A 14 9.90 -24.12 5.82
N LEU A 15 10.21 -25.38 6.13
CA LEU A 15 11.39 -25.79 6.90
C LEU A 15 12.61 -26.12 6.02
N SER A 16 12.50 -25.99 4.70
CA SER A 16 13.52 -26.37 3.72
C SER A 16 13.97 -27.83 3.84
N LEU A 17 13.02 -28.73 4.13
CA LEU A 17 13.23 -30.17 4.30
C LEU A 17 12.87 -31.00 3.07
N LEU A 18 12.28 -30.40 2.04
CA LEU A 18 12.02 -31.06 0.76
C LEU A 18 13.31 -31.20 -0.04
N ASP A 19 13.48 -32.34 -0.70
CA ASP A 19 14.50 -32.49 -1.73
C ASP A 19 14.09 -31.75 -3.03
N GLU A 20 14.97 -31.75 -4.05
CA GLU A 20 14.71 -31.02 -5.30
C GLU A 20 13.49 -31.57 -6.04
N GLU A 21 13.34 -32.90 -6.11
CA GLU A 21 12.27 -33.56 -6.85
C GLU A 21 10.91 -33.33 -6.16
N GLU A 22 10.87 -33.46 -4.84
CA GLU A 22 9.70 -33.18 -4.02
C GLU A 22 9.29 -31.71 -4.09
N ARG A 23 10.26 -30.79 -4.13
CA ARG A 23 10.00 -29.36 -4.25
C ARG A 23 9.41 -29.01 -5.62
N GLU A 24 9.92 -29.60 -6.69
CA GLU A 24 9.35 -29.43 -8.03
C GLU A 24 7.91 -29.96 -8.09
N ALA A 25 7.67 -31.16 -7.58
CA ALA A 25 6.34 -31.76 -7.51
C ALA A 25 5.36 -30.94 -6.65
N PHE A 26 5.83 -30.37 -5.54
CA PHE A 26 5.06 -29.47 -4.69
C PHE A 26 4.68 -28.19 -5.44
N ASN A 27 5.62 -27.55 -6.13
CA ASN A 27 5.37 -26.32 -6.89
C ASN A 27 4.35 -26.54 -8.00
N GLU A 28 4.46 -27.62 -8.76
CA GLU A 28 3.48 -27.97 -9.79
C GLU A 28 2.09 -28.22 -9.19
N ALA A 29 2.02 -29.00 -8.10
CA ALA A 29 0.77 -29.28 -7.42
C ALA A 29 0.13 -28.03 -6.79
N PHE A 30 0.94 -27.10 -6.28
CA PHE A 30 0.48 -25.83 -5.72
C PHE A 30 -0.07 -24.91 -6.82
N GLU A 31 0.62 -24.79 -7.95
CA GLU A 31 0.16 -24.00 -9.09
C GLU A 31 -1.16 -24.54 -9.67
N ALA A 32 -1.31 -25.86 -9.72
CA ALA A 32 -2.53 -26.52 -10.21
C ALA A 32 -3.70 -26.51 -9.20
N ALA A 33 -3.44 -26.21 -7.92
CA ALA A 33 -4.46 -26.25 -6.87
C ALA A 33 -5.51 -25.13 -7.00
N PRO A 34 -6.76 -25.36 -6.57
CA PRO A 34 -7.78 -24.32 -6.48
C PRO A 34 -7.34 -23.11 -5.63
N PRO A 35 -7.82 -21.88 -5.94
CA PRO A 35 -7.38 -20.66 -5.25
C PRO A 35 -7.55 -20.67 -3.72
N HIS A 36 -8.60 -21.33 -3.22
CA HIS A 36 -8.85 -21.44 -1.78
C HIS A 36 -7.80 -22.31 -1.07
N LEU A 37 -7.29 -23.36 -1.73
CA LEU A 37 -6.22 -24.20 -1.20
C LEU A 37 -4.88 -23.48 -1.24
N GLN A 38 -4.59 -22.75 -2.32
CA GLN A 38 -3.39 -21.90 -2.38
C GLN A 38 -3.37 -20.87 -1.26
N ALA A 39 -4.51 -20.22 -1.00
CA ALA A 39 -4.64 -19.26 0.10
C ALA A 39 -4.44 -19.92 1.48
N GLN A 40 -4.96 -21.14 1.67
CA GLN A 40 -4.75 -21.91 2.89
C GLN A 40 -3.27 -22.26 3.11
N VAL A 41 -2.60 -22.78 2.08
CA VAL A 41 -1.15 -23.10 2.11
C VAL A 41 -0.34 -21.85 2.48
N ARG A 42 -0.60 -20.72 1.81
CA ARG A 42 0.09 -19.45 2.12
C ARG A 42 -0.13 -18.97 3.54
N ARG A 43 -1.34 -19.16 4.09
CA ARG A 43 -1.64 -18.81 5.48
C ARG A 43 -0.81 -19.64 6.45
N GLU A 44 -0.70 -20.95 6.22
CA GLU A 44 0.10 -21.83 7.07
C GLU A 44 1.60 -21.53 6.97
N GLN A 45 2.14 -21.31 5.77
CA GLN A 45 3.52 -20.89 5.57
C GLN A 45 3.80 -19.54 6.26
N THR A 46 2.87 -18.58 6.19
CA THR A 46 3.00 -17.29 6.90
C THR A 46 2.97 -17.48 8.42
N ARG A 47 2.13 -18.38 8.93
CA ARG A 47 2.05 -18.69 10.36
C ARG A 47 3.38 -19.22 10.88
N LEU A 48 4.05 -20.08 10.12
CA LEU A 48 5.38 -20.60 10.44
C LEU A 48 6.47 -19.52 10.33
N ALA A 49 6.45 -18.73 9.25
CA ALA A 49 7.42 -17.65 9.06
C ALA A 49 7.39 -16.63 10.21
N ARG A 50 6.21 -16.36 10.79
CA ARG A 50 6.05 -15.46 11.94
C ARG A 50 6.62 -15.98 13.26
N MET A 51 7.22 -17.17 13.29
CA MET A 51 8.03 -17.63 14.42
C MET A 51 9.38 -16.90 14.53
N GLU A 52 9.55 -15.80 13.78
CA GLU A 52 10.63 -14.80 13.88
C GLU A 52 10.94 -14.35 15.32
N SER A 53 9.98 -14.43 16.26
CA SER A 53 10.25 -14.15 17.68
C SER A 53 11.27 -15.09 18.33
N LEU A 54 11.57 -16.22 17.70
CA LEU A 54 12.59 -17.19 18.13
C LEU A 54 13.96 -16.92 17.50
N LEU A 55 14.05 -16.02 16.52
CA LEU A 55 15.30 -15.68 15.86
C LEU A 55 16.02 -14.54 16.61
N PRO A 56 17.36 -14.56 16.68
CA PRO A 56 18.11 -13.46 17.25
C PRO A 56 17.92 -12.20 16.40
N ASP A 57 17.77 -11.05 17.07
CA ASP A 57 17.72 -9.74 16.41
C ASP A 57 19.12 -9.38 15.92
N VAL A 58 19.42 -9.75 14.68
CA VAL A 58 20.71 -9.50 14.04
C VAL A 58 20.56 -8.36 13.05
N VAL A 59 21.28 -7.27 13.28
CA VAL A 59 21.36 -6.15 12.34
C VAL A 59 22.17 -6.58 11.11
N PRO A 60 21.58 -6.62 9.90
CA PRO A 60 22.31 -6.98 8.71
C PRO A 60 23.32 -5.88 8.31
N PRO A 61 24.45 -6.24 7.68
CA PRO A 61 25.40 -5.25 7.19
C PRO A 61 24.76 -4.28 6.18
N ALA A 62 25.05 -2.98 6.28
CA ALA A 62 24.45 -1.94 5.43
C ALA A 62 24.65 -2.18 3.91
N ALA A 63 25.77 -2.79 3.53
CA ALA A 63 26.08 -3.13 2.14
C ALA A 63 25.22 -4.29 1.58
N LEU A 64 24.61 -5.12 2.43
CA LEU A 64 23.84 -6.29 2.00
C LEU A 64 22.60 -5.88 1.22
N ARG A 65 21.90 -4.83 1.68
CA ARG A 65 20.71 -4.31 0.99
C ARG A 65 21.00 -3.89 -0.44
N ALA A 66 22.10 -3.18 -0.67
CA ALA A 66 22.50 -2.74 -2.00
C ALA A 66 22.80 -3.95 -2.91
N ARG A 67 23.50 -4.96 -2.40
CA ARG A 67 23.80 -6.20 -3.14
C ARG A 67 22.54 -6.98 -3.49
N VAL A 68 21.57 -7.09 -2.58
CA VAL A 68 20.30 -7.79 -2.83
C VAL A 68 19.48 -7.07 -3.90
N ILE A 69 19.36 -5.74 -3.81
CA ILE A 69 18.63 -4.95 -4.81
C ILE A 69 19.26 -5.13 -6.20
N GLU A 70 20.59 -5.08 -6.29
CA GLU A 70 21.29 -5.27 -7.55
C GLU A 70 21.11 -6.70 -8.11
N ALA A 71 21.22 -7.72 -7.26
CA ALA A 71 20.99 -9.10 -7.65
C ALA A 71 19.55 -9.34 -8.15
N VAL A 72 18.55 -8.76 -7.49
CA VAL A 72 17.14 -8.86 -7.90
C VAL A 72 16.94 -8.17 -9.26
N ARG A 73 17.50 -6.98 -9.46
CA ARG A 73 17.44 -6.27 -10.75
C ARG A 73 18.06 -7.09 -11.87
N ALA A 74 19.25 -7.66 -11.64
CA ALA A 74 19.93 -8.52 -12.58
C ALA A 74 19.10 -9.77 -12.93
N ALA A 75 18.48 -10.41 -11.93
CA ALA A 75 17.63 -11.58 -12.15
C ALA A 75 16.37 -11.26 -12.97
N ILE A 76 15.72 -10.12 -12.72
CA ILE A 76 14.56 -9.66 -13.49
C ILE A 76 14.97 -9.40 -14.96
N ALA A 77 16.07 -8.67 -15.17
CA ALA A 77 16.59 -8.41 -16.51
C ALA A 77 16.95 -9.71 -17.25
N GLY A 78 17.57 -10.66 -16.56
CA GLY A 78 17.90 -11.97 -17.12
C GLY A 78 16.67 -12.78 -17.55
N ARG A 79 15.59 -12.79 -16.77
CA ARG A 79 14.33 -13.46 -17.16
C ARG A 79 13.68 -12.81 -18.37
N GLN A 80 13.66 -11.47 -18.42
CA GLN A 80 13.10 -10.74 -19.56
C GLN A 80 13.88 -11.02 -20.85
N LEU A 81 15.21 -11.11 -20.76
CA LEU A 81 16.05 -11.49 -21.90
C LEU A 81 15.82 -12.94 -22.34
N ALA A 82 15.73 -13.88 -21.40
CA ALA A 82 15.44 -15.29 -21.72
C ALA A 82 14.05 -15.48 -22.34
N GLU A 83 13.05 -14.70 -21.90
CA GLU A 83 11.71 -14.70 -22.48
C GLU A 83 11.70 -14.10 -23.88
N ALA A 84 12.41 -12.98 -24.08
CA ALA A 84 12.59 -12.37 -25.40
C ALA A 84 13.33 -13.30 -26.37
N GLU A 85 14.36 -14.00 -25.92
CA GLU A 85 15.11 -14.97 -26.72
C GLU A 85 14.25 -16.18 -27.12
N ARG A 86 13.36 -16.66 -26.23
CA ARG A 86 12.39 -17.71 -26.56
C ARG A 86 11.40 -17.27 -27.63
N VAL A 87 10.89 -16.03 -27.54
CA VAL A 87 10.00 -15.45 -28.56
C VAL A 87 10.74 -15.29 -29.90
N LEU A 88 12.01 -14.91 -29.87
CA LEU A 88 12.83 -14.74 -31.07
C LEU A 88 13.19 -16.08 -31.74
N LYS A 89 13.48 -17.14 -30.96
CA LYS A 89 13.73 -18.50 -31.49
C LYS A 89 12.51 -19.17 -32.10
N LEU A 90 11.30 -18.69 -31.78
CA LEU A 90 10.05 -19.04 -32.46
C LEU A 90 9.88 -18.35 -33.84
N HIS A 91 10.79 -17.43 -34.20
CA HIS A 91 10.81 -16.67 -35.46
C HIS A 91 11.85 -17.22 -36.46
N ASP A 92 12.02 -18.55 -36.50
CA ASP A 92 12.74 -19.22 -37.59
C ASP A 92 11.83 -19.23 -38.84
N PRO A 93 12.19 -18.55 -39.95
CA PRO A 93 11.27 -18.29 -41.06
C PRO A 93 10.77 -19.55 -41.77
N ASP A 94 11.46 -20.69 -41.64
CA ASP A 94 11.10 -21.95 -42.30
C ASP A 94 10.07 -22.80 -41.52
N THR A 95 9.83 -22.52 -40.23
CA THR A 95 8.80 -23.21 -39.43
C THR A 95 7.42 -22.52 -39.48
N ILE A 96 7.36 -21.28 -39.94
CA ILE A 96 6.12 -20.47 -40.01
C ILE A 96 5.08 -21.09 -40.97
N SER A 97 5.53 -21.88 -41.96
CA SER A 97 4.64 -22.46 -42.98
C SER A 97 3.93 -23.76 -42.54
N ARG A 98 4.28 -24.36 -41.39
CA ARG A 98 3.81 -25.71 -41.01
C ARG A 98 3.17 -25.82 -39.62
N LEU A 99 2.94 -24.70 -38.93
CA LEU A 99 2.21 -24.74 -37.67
C LEU A 99 0.69 -24.70 -37.93
N PRO A 100 -0.11 -25.64 -37.38
CA PRO A 100 -1.55 -25.46 -37.33
C PRO A 100 -1.81 -24.19 -36.53
N ALA A 101 -2.67 -23.31 -37.04
CA ALA A 101 -3.00 -22.01 -36.47
C ALA A 101 -3.21 -22.12 -34.95
N VAL A 102 -2.14 -21.84 -34.20
CA VAL A 102 -2.17 -21.88 -32.74
C VAL A 102 -3.16 -20.81 -32.34
N ALA A 103 -4.20 -21.30 -31.67
CA ALA A 103 -5.38 -20.59 -31.21
C ALA A 103 -5.12 -19.09 -31.03
N HIS A 104 -5.89 -18.28 -31.74
CA HIS A 104 -6.08 -16.88 -31.41
C HIS A 104 -6.37 -16.77 -29.91
N ARG A 105 -5.35 -16.45 -29.10
CA ARG A 105 -5.51 -16.05 -27.71
C ARG A 105 -6.61 -15.01 -27.74
N ARG A 106 -7.74 -15.28 -27.08
CA ARG A 106 -8.86 -14.35 -26.93
C ARG A 106 -8.27 -13.03 -26.43
N LYS A 107 -8.06 -12.10 -27.34
CA LYS A 107 -7.64 -10.73 -27.02
C LYS A 107 -8.73 -10.23 -26.09
N VAL A 108 -8.38 -9.96 -24.83
CA VAL A 108 -9.26 -9.27 -23.90
C VAL A 108 -9.86 -8.10 -24.67
N ALA A 109 -11.19 -8.02 -24.75
CA ALA A 109 -11.87 -7.08 -25.65
C ALA A 109 -11.30 -5.67 -25.44
N ALA A 110 -11.06 -4.91 -26.51
CA ALA A 110 -10.42 -3.60 -26.45
C ALA A 110 -11.07 -2.66 -25.41
N VAL A 111 -12.37 -2.84 -25.19
CA VAL A 111 -13.17 -2.15 -24.16
C VAL A 111 -12.62 -2.37 -22.74
N TRP A 112 -12.27 -3.60 -22.37
CA TRP A 112 -11.70 -3.90 -21.04
C TRP A 112 -10.32 -3.26 -20.82
N ARG A 113 -9.52 -3.13 -21.88
CA ARG A 113 -8.24 -2.42 -21.81
C ARG A 113 -8.43 -0.92 -21.62
N ALA A 114 -9.41 -0.33 -22.29
CA ALA A 114 -9.76 1.08 -22.12
C ALA A 114 -10.28 1.35 -20.70
N ILE A 115 -11.13 0.48 -20.16
CA ILE A 115 -11.63 0.59 -18.78
C ILE A 115 -10.49 0.48 -17.77
N ALA A 116 -9.59 -0.51 -17.91
CA ALA A 116 -8.47 -0.68 -17.00
C ALA A 116 -7.54 0.55 -17.02
N LEU A 117 -7.28 1.11 -18.21
CA LEU A 117 -6.48 2.33 -18.35
C LEU A 117 -7.19 3.53 -17.70
N GLY A 118 -8.51 3.66 -17.86
CA GLY A 118 -9.32 4.70 -17.22
C GLY A 118 -9.36 4.58 -15.70
N CYS A 119 -9.48 3.37 -15.15
CA CYS A 119 -9.40 3.15 -13.71
C CYS A 119 -8.02 3.51 -13.15
N ALA A 120 -6.95 3.17 -13.86
CA ALA A 120 -5.58 3.50 -13.45
C ALA A 120 -5.35 5.02 -13.41
N THR A 121 -5.80 5.75 -14.43
CA THR A 121 -5.67 7.22 -14.45
C THR A 121 -6.54 7.87 -13.36
N ALA A 122 -7.76 7.40 -13.16
CA ALA A 122 -8.63 7.89 -12.09
C ALA A 122 -8.00 7.67 -10.70
N ALA A 123 -7.43 6.51 -10.43
CA ALA A 123 -6.76 6.22 -9.16
C ALA A 123 -5.60 7.18 -8.87
N ILE A 124 -4.80 7.54 -9.89
CA ILE A 124 -3.71 8.51 -9.75
C ILE A 124 -4.26 9.90 -9.44
N VAL A 125 -5.28 10.36 -10.16
CA VAL A 125 -5.89 11.68 -9.94
C VAL A 125 -6.52 11.76 -8.55
N PHE A 126 -7.26 10.74 -8.13
CA PHE A 126 -7.83 10.67 -6.79
C PHE A 126 -6.76 10.64 -5.70
N GLY A 127 -5.66 9.89 -5.90
CA GLY A 127 -4.54 9.87 -4.96
C GLY A 127 -3.90 11.25 -4.78
N LEU A 128 -3.68 11.98 -5.87
CA LEU A 128 -3.14 13.34 -5.82
C LEU A 128 -4.11 14.32 -5.14
N LEU A 129 -5.40 14.23 -5.46
CA LEU A 129 -6.42 15.08 -4.83
C LEU A 129 -6.51 14.81 -3.32
N LEU A 130 -6.49 13.55 -2.91
CA LEU A 130 -6.53 13.17 -1.49
C LEU A 130 -5.30 13.71 -0.75
N PHE A 131 -4.12 13.64 -1.36
CA PHE A 131 -2.88 14.17 -0.78
C PHE A 131 -2.91 15.68 -0.62
N GLN A 132 -3.49 16.42 -1.58
CA GLN A 132 -3.69 17.86 -1.43
C GLN A 132 -4.71 18.18 -0.33
N LEU A 133 -5.78 17.40 -0.25
CA LEU A 133 -6.83 17.59 0.75
C LEU A 133 -6.32 17.32 2.17
N SER A 134 -5.48 16.31 2.35
CA SER A 134 -4.82 16.05 3.64
C SER A 134 -3.88 17.18 4.03
N GLY A 135 -3.14 17.74 3.07
CA GLY A 135 -2.28 18.90 3.34
C GLY A 135 -3.07 20.14 3.78
N LEU A 136 -4.22 20.40 3.14
CA LEU A 136 -5.12 21.49 3.56
C LEU A 136 -5.71 21.23 4.95
N TYR A 137 -6.07 19.98 5.26
CA TYR A 137 -6.61 19.61 6.56
C TYR A 137 -5.56 19.83 7.68
N ASP A 138 -4.33 19.36 7.46
CA ASP A 138 -3.21 19.55 8.39
C ASP A 138 -2.91 21.05 8.60
N GLU A 139 -2.96 21.86 7.53
CA GLU A 139 -2.77 23.31 7.62
C GLU A 139 -3.87 23.96 8.46
N THR A 140 -5.15 23.61 8.23
CA THR A 140 -6.27 24.13 9.03
C THR A 140 -6.17 23.73 10.50
N GLN A 141 -5.81 22.47 10.79
CA GLN A 141 -5.64 22.00 12.15
C GLN A 141 -4.47 22.71 12.85
N SER A 142 -3.36 22.93 12.14
CA SER A 142 -2.22 23.68 12.70
C SER A 142 -2.54 25.15 12.98
N LEU A 143 -3.42 25.76 12.18
CA LEU A 143 -3.93 27.11 12.40
C LEU A 143 -4.84 27.15 13.63
N GLU A 144 -5.70 26.16 13.77
CA GLU A 144 -6.60 25.99 14.91
C GLU A 144 -5.80 25.84 16.21
N ASP A 145 -4.83 24.94 16.24
CA ASP A 145 -3.95 24.72 17.40
C ASP A 145 -3.17 25.99 17.78
N ARG A 146 -2.69 26.74 16.79
CA ARG A 146 -2.00 28.02 17.04
C ARG A 146 -2.95 29.08 17.60
N MET A 147 -4.18 29.17 17.07
CA MET A 147 -5.19 30.10 17.59
C MET A 147 -5.60 29.74 19.01
N TYR A 148 -5.84 28.46 19.30
CA TYR A 148 -6.11 28.00 20.66
C TYR A 148 -4.93 28.30 21.58
N GLY A 149 -3.70 27.98 21.19
CA GLY A 149 -2.51 28.29 21.98
C GLY A 149 -2.37 29.77 22.31
N THR A 150 -2.60 30.66 21.33
CA THR A 150 -2.54 32.12 21.57
C THR A 150 -3.68 32.65 22.43
N LEU A 151 -4.88 32.07 22.34
CA LEU A 151 -5.99 32.42 23.22
C LEU A 151 -5.73 31.95 24.65
N THR A 152 -5.24 30.72 24.82
CA THR A 152 -4.88 30.16 26.13
C THR A 152 -3.74 30.93 26.79
N ASP A 153 -2.70 31.30 26.05
CA ASP A 153 -1.57 32.09 26.58
C ASP A 153 -2.02 33.47 27.07
N ARG A 154 -3.00 34.09 26.40
CA ARG A 154 -3.41 35.47 26.68
C ARG A 154 -4.51 35.58 27.73
N PHE A 155 -5.38 34.58 27.82
CA PHE A 155 -6.58 34.63 28.66
C PHE A 155 -6.69 33.49 29.68
N GLY A 156 -5.80 32.49 29.62
CA GLY A 156 -5.76 31.36 30.53
C GLY A 156 -6.47 30.10 30.01
N PRO A 157 -6.35 28.97 30.73
CA PRO A 157 -6.86 27.66 30.30
C PRO A 157 -8.39 27.57 30.24
N ASP A 158 -9.12 28.40 30.98
CA ASP A 158 -10.58 28.31 31.09
C ASP A 158 -11.34 29.09 30.00
N ILE A 159 -10.63 29.74 29.06
CA ILE A 159 -11.28 30.60 28.06
C ILE A 159 -12.21 29.83 27.11
N THR A 160 -11.92 28.56 26.83
CA THR A 160 -12.80 27.72 26.00
C THR A 160 -14.13 27.46 26.68
N ASP A 161 -14.14 27.25 27.99
CA ASP A 161 -15.37 27.04 28.74
C ASP A 161 -16.19 28.34 28.76
N VAL A 162 -15.53 29.49 28.96
CA VAL A 162 -16.18 30.82 28.93
C VAL A 162 -16.64 31.24 27.53
N LEU A 163 -16.08 30.72 26.44
CA LEU A 163 -16.53 31.07 25.08
C LEU A 163 -17.64 30.15 24.55
N ILE A 164 -17.68 28.91 25.03
CA ILE A 164 -18.57 27.85 24.52
C ILE A 164 -19.78 27.64 25.43
N ASP A 165 -19.74 28.10 26.68
CA ASP A 165 -20.88 28.01 27.59
C ASP A 165 -22.08 28.81 27.03
N ALA A 166 -23.23 28.14 26.99
CA ALA A 166 -24.49 28.67 26.46
C ALA A 166 -25.00 29.86 27.28
N ASP A 167 -24.57 29.97 28.54
CA ASP A 167 -24.93 31.08 29.42
C ASP A 167 -24.02 32.31 29.27
N THR A 168 -22.95 32.22 28.47
CA THR A 168 -22.02 33.34 28.25
C THR A 168 -22.72 34.49 27.55
N ARG A 169 -22.66 35.67 28.17
CA ARG A 169 -23.18 36.91 27.59
C ARG A 169 -22.06 37.86 27.24
N ARG A 170 -22.05 38.32 25.99
CA ARG A 170 -21.18 39.40 25.54
C ARG A 170 -21.84 40.74 25.90
N ILE A 171 -21.26 41.45 26.87
CA ILE A 171 -21.66 42.81 27.21
C ILE A 171 -20.69 43.76 26.51
N THR A 172 -21.22 44.55 25.56
CA THR A 172 -20.44 45.58 24.87
C THR A 172 -20.71 46.92 25.53
N LEU A 173 -19.66 47.51 26.10
CA LEU A 173 -19.68 48.83 26.71
C LEU A 173 -19.19 49.85 25.67
N THR A 174 -20.07 50.76 25.26
CA THR A 174 -19.72 51.88 24.40
C THR A 174 -19.51 53.13 25.24
N SER A 175 -18.48 53.91 24.91
CA SER A 175 -18.25 55.22 25.53
C SER A 175 -19.49 56.12 25.37
N SER A 176 -19.91 56.79 26.44
CA SER A 176 -20.99 57.78 26.40
C SER A 176 -20.57 59.12 25.81
N ASP A 177 -19.27 59.30 25.55
CA ASP A 177 -18.69 60.57 25.11
C ASP A 177 -18.73 60.69 23.58
N PHE A 178 -19.33 61.77 23.08
CA PHE A 178 -19.68 61.98 21.66
C PHE A 178 -18.49 62.14 20.69
N GLY A 179 -17.25 61.93 21.15
CA GLY A 179 -16.03 61.99 20.34
C GLY A 179 -15.10 60.79 20.48
N SER A 180 -15.49 59.77 21.26
CA SER A 180 -14.64 58.61 21.54
C SER A 180 -15.22 57.34 20.93
N GLU A 181 -14.47 56.69 20.04
CA GLU A 181 -14.78 55.36 19.49
C GLU A 181 -14.34 54.20 20.43
N ALA A 182 -14.02 54.50 21.69
CA ALA A 182 -13.61 53.46 22.62
C ALA A 182 -14.75 52.47 22.88
N GLN A 183 -14.49 51.20 22.56
CA GLN A 183 -15.36 50.07 22.87
C GLN A 183 -14.61 49.10 23.78
N ALA A 184 -15.28 48.67 24.85
CA ALA A 184 -14.82 47.58 25.69
C ALA A 184 -15.84 46.45 25.62
N ALA A 185 -15.38 45.20 25.55
CA ALA A 185 -16.24 44.04 25.63
C ALA A 185 -15.83 43.22 26.86
N ILE A 186 -16.82 42.79 27.63
CA ILE A 186 -16.66 41.87 28.74
C ILE A 186 -17.50 40.64 28.42
N TRP A 187 -16.92 39.47 28.65
CA TRP A 187 -17.60 38.18 28.59
C TRP A 187 -17.87 37.74 30.03
N THR A 188 -19.13 37.45 30.33
CA THR A 188 -19.59 37.03 31.68
C THR A 188 -20.45 35.80 31.58
#